data_AF-A0A543EWP0-F1
#
_entry.id   AF-A0A543EWP0-F1
#
_cell.length_a   1.000
_cell.length_b   1.000
_cell.length_c   1.000
_cell.angle_alpha   90.00
_cell.angle_beta   90.00
_cell.angle_gamma   90.00
#
_symmetry.space_group_name_H-M   'P 1'
#
loop_
_entity.id
_entity.type
_entity.pdbx_description
1 polymer ?
#
loop_
_entity_poly.entity_id
_entity_poly.type
_entity_poly.pdbx_seq_one_letter_code
_entity_poly.pdbx_strand_id
1 'polypeptide(L)'
;MNDTRTTRSARFDRTPIVVEDLGLIDYHSAWDLQRSIAAERAEGLGSDRLLLLEHPSVYTAGRRTEEEDLPIDGSPVVQVDRGGKITWHGPGQLVGYPIIRLAEPVDVVQYVRRLEEALISVCTDLGLTVGRVEGRSGVWLPANDWSPERKIAAIGVRVQRGVALHGLSFNCNSMDGFGAIVPCGIRDAGVTTLTRELGREVTVAEIKPLVADAIVRALDGDLPVSDHDIARATVRPPAEPNPATAAKAADGAAGTSDAAAAKAVDTTSAPAKAAETSDVTAKAVDSTAPAADVEAGGNGAATSSVSTAPSTPAAADTRGVRSMK
;
A
#
# COMPACT_ATOMS: atom_id res chain seq x y z
N MET A 1 10.28 -25.02 24.51
CA MET A 1 9.98 -25.50 23.14
C MET A 1 10.12 -24.30 22.23
N ASN A 2 11.08 -24.27 21.31
CA ASN A 2 11.17 -23.18 20.32
C ASN A 2 9.89 -23.20 19.49
N ASP A 3 9.15 -22.09 19.43
CA ASP A 3 8.02 -21.97 18.52
C ASP A 3 8.56 -21.85 17.09
N THR A 4 8.67 -23.00 16.42
CA THR A 4 9.17 -23.10 15.04
C THR A 4 8.33 -22.32 14.04
N ARG A 5 7.14 -21.83 14.41
CA ARG A 5 6.32 -20.95 13.57
C ARG A 5 7.02 -19.63 13.25
N THR A 6 7.87 -19.14 14.16
CA THR A 6 8.59 -17.87 14.00
C THR A 6 9.69 -17.95 12.92
N THR A 7 10.30 -19.11 12.72
CA THR A 7 11.42 -19.33 11.78
C THR A 7 11.07 -20.17 10.55
N ARG A 8 9.84 -20.72 10.46
CA ARG A 8 9.41 -21.51 9.30
C ARG A 8 9.01 -20.60 8.14
N SER A 9 9.51 -20.88 6.94
CA SER A 9 9.07 -20.19 5.72
C SER A 9 7.55 -20.20 5.57
N ALA A 10 6.99 -19.06 5.16
CA ALA A 10 5.57 -18.95 4.81
C ALA A 10 5.26 -19.49 3.42
N ARG A 11 6.28 -19.87 2.65
CA ARG A 11 6.19 -20.19 1.22
C ARG A 11 6.06 -21.69 0.98
N PHE A 12 5.39 -22.02 -0.10
CA PHE A 12 5.19 -23.40 -0.53
C PHE A 12 6.50 -24.08 -0.97
N ASP A 13 7.37 -23.33 -1.66
CA ASP A 13 8.69 -23.80 -2.07
C ASP A 13 9.76 -22.71 -1.92
N ARG A 14 11.02 -23.08 -2.17
CA ARG A 14 12.21 -22.21 -1.99
C ARG A 14 12.79 -21.67 -3.30
N THR A 15 12.05 -21.74 -4.41
CA THR A 15 12.49 -21.09 -5.66
C THR A 15 12.74 -19.60 -5.37
N PRO A 16 13.81 -18.96 -5.87
CA PRO A 16 14.05 -17.55 -5.57
C PRO A 16 12.84 -16.67 -5.95
N ILE A 17 12.47 -15.74 -5.06
CA ILE A 17 11.43 -14.75 -5.36
C ILE A 17 11.98 -13.80 -6.43
N VAL A 18 11.22 -13.60 -7.50
CA VAL A 18 11.54 -12.60 -8.51
C VAL A 18 11.07 -11.24 -8.01
N VAL A 19 12.01 -10.33 -7.75
CA VAL A 19 11.72 -8.96 -7.31
C VAL A 19 11.70 -8.04 -8.52
N GLU A 20 10.63 -7.25 -8.66
CA GLU A 20 10.46 -6.35 -9.80
C GLU A 20 10.05 -4.96 -9.37
N ASP A 21 10.76 -3.98 -9.93
CA ASP A 21 10.41 -2.57 -9.82
C ASP A 21 9.58 -2.15 -11.03
N LEU A 22 8.31 -1.82 -10.81
CA LEU A 22 7.39 -1.38 -11.87
C LEU A 22 7.33 0.14 -11.99
N GLY A 23 8.03 0.88 -11.13
CA GLY A 23 7.95 2.34 -11.08
C GLY A 23 6.55 2.85 -10.74
N LEU A 24 6.14 3.94 -11.39
CA LEU A 24 4.80 4.51 -11.26
C LEU A 24 3.84 3.82 -12.24
N ILE A 25 2.79 3.18 -11.72
CA ILE A 25 1.84 2.42 -12.54
C ILE A 25 0.39 2.68 -12.09
N ASP A 26 -0.53 2.72 -13.04
CA ASP A 26 -1.97 2.79 -12.77
C ASP A 26 -2.44 1.62 -11.88
N TYR A 27 -3.42 1.89 -11.01
CA TYR A 27 -3.90 0.93 -10.03
C TYR A 27 -4.55 -0.30 -10.67
N HIS A 28 -5.40 -0.10 -11.69
CA HIS A 28 -6.08 -1.21 -12.35
C HIS A 28 -5.09 -2.08 -13.13
N SER A 29 -4.15 -1.45 -13.82
CA SER A 29 -3.09 -2.14 -14.57
C SER A 29 -2.24 -3.04 -13.66
N ALA A 30 -1.83 -2.54 -12.49
CA ALA A 30 -1.13 -3.35 -11.50
C ALA A 30 -2.00 -4.45 -10.92
N TRP A 31 -3.29 -4.20 -10.69
CA TRP A 31 -4.22 -5.19 -10.15
C TRP A 31 -4.46 -6.36 -11.11
N ASP A 32 -4.58 -6.08 -12.41
CA ASP A 32 -4.70 -7.11 -13.44
C ASP A 32 -3.41 -7.94 -13.55
N LEU A 33 -2.25 -7.30 -13.45
CA LEU A 33 -0.96 -8.00 -13.40
C LEU A 33 -0.88 -8.95 -12.19
N GLN A 34 -1.26 -8.49 -10.99
CA GLN A 34 -1.30 -9.33 -9.80
C GLN A 34 -2.19 -10.57 -10.00
N ARG A 35 -3.38 -10.39 -10.60
CA ARG A 35 -4.33 -11.48 -10.86
C ARG A 35 -3.79 -12.49 -11.87
N SER A 36 -3.14 -12.02 -12.93
CA SER A 36 -2.49 -12.89 -13.93
C SER A 36 -1.43 -13.77 -13.29
N ILE A 37 -0.50 -13.15 -12.55
CA ILE A 37 0.59 -13.86 -11.85
C ILE A 37 0.02 -14.86 -10.84
N ALA A 38 -0.98 -14.47 -10.05
CA ALA A 38 -1.56 -15.35 -9.05
C ALA A 38 -2.28 -16.55 -9.67
N ALA A 39 -2.93 -16.38 -10.83
CA ALA A 39 -3.57 -17.47 -11.55
C ALA A 39 -2.55 -18.51 -12.06
N GLU A 40 -1.48 -18.05 -12.71
CA GLU A 40 -0.36 -18.91 -13.15
C GLU A 40 0.26 -19.64 -11.96
N ARG A 41 0.54 -18.91 -10.89
CA ARG A 41 1.21 -19.48 -9.71
C ARG A 41 0.35 -20.50 -8.99
N ALA A 42 -0.97 -20.32 -8.96
CA ALA A 42 -1.91 -21.28 -8.40
C ALA A 42 -1.99 -22.58 -9.22
N GLU A 43 -1.51 -22.58 -10.46
CA GLU A 43 -1.37 -23.77 -11.33
C GLU A 43 0.03 -24.40 -11.23
N GLY A 44 0.90 -23.86 -10.36
CA GLY A 44 2.28 -24.30 -10.21
C GLY A 44 3.21 -23.79 -11.31
N LEU A 45 2.78 -22.81 -12.10
CA LEU A 45 3.57 -22.16 -13.14
C LEU A 45 4.29 -20.93 -12.58
N GLY A 46 5.39 -20.54 -13.23
CA GLY A 46 6.16 -19.35 -12.84
C GLY A 46 6.78 -19.44 -11.43
N SER A 47 7.32 -18.30 -10.98
CA SER A 47 7.94 -18.13 -9.66
C SER A 47 7.08 -17.22 -8.78
N ASP A 48 7.29 -17.29 -7.48
CA ASP A 48 6.79 -16.27 -6.56
C ASP A 48 7.37 -14.90 -6.95
N ARG A 49 6.55 -13.84 -6.91
CA ARG A 49 6.96 -12.49 -7.33
C ARG A 49 6.75 -11.47 -6.22
N LEU A 50 7.65 -10.51 -6.10
CA LEU A 50 7.47 -9.31 -5.27
C LEU A 50 7.50 -8.09 -6.18
N LEU A 51 6.32 -7.51 -6.42
CA LEU A 51 6.19 -6.29 -7.21
C LEU A 51 6.34 -5.08 -6.28
N LEU A 52 7.24 -4.16 -6.62
CA LEU A 52 7.48 -2.91 -5.89
C LEU A 52 7.21 -1.74 -6.82
N LEU A 53 6.39 -0.80 -6.37
CA LEU A 53 5.86 0.25 -7.25
C LEU A 53 5.33 1.44 -6.45
N GLU A 54 4.92 2.47 -7.18
CA GLU A 54 4.09 3.57 -6.71
C GLU A 54 2.83 3.64 -7.57
N HIS A 55 1.75 4.17 -7.02
CA HIS A 55 0.54 4.48 -7.77
C HIS A 55 0.39 5.99 -7.96
N PRO A 56 -0.24 6.45 -9.05
CA PRO A 56 -0.93 7.74 -9.03
C PRO A 56 -1.90 7.82 -7.84
N SER A 57 -2.23 9.04 -7.41
CA SER A 57 -3.14 9.25 -6.28
C SER A 57 -4.46 8.49 -6.48
N VAL A 58 -4.76 7.56 -5.58
CA VAL A 58 -5.93 6.67 -5.68
C VAL A 58 -6.41 6.26 -4.29
N TYR A 59 -7.74 6.31 -4.09
CA TYR A 59 -8.39 5.70 -2.93
C TYR A 59 -8.86 4.29 -3.27
N THR A 60 -8.60 3.34 -2.38
CA THR A 60 -9.06 1.96 -2.55
C THR A 60 -9.87 1.53 -1.34
N ALA A 61 -11.07 1.03 -1.56
CA ALA A 61 -11.97 0.54 -0.52
C ALA A 61 -11.98 -0.99 -0.50
N GLY A 62 -11.46 -1.57 0.59
CA GLY A 62 -11.58 -3.00 0.85
C GLY A 62 -13.00 -3.40 1.30
N ARG A 63 -13.26 -4.70 1.45
CA ARG A 63 -14.60 -5.25 1.70
C ARG A 63 -15.32 -4.77 2.97
N ARG A 64 -14.60 -4.17 3.92
CA ARG A 64 -15.11 -3.72 5.23
C ARG A 64 -15.24 -2.19 5.32
N THR A 65 -15.12 -1.49 4.20
CA THR A 65 -15.21 -0.03 4.16
C THR A 65 -16.65 0.40 4.38
N GLU A 66 -16.87 1.29 5.34
CA GLU A 66 -18.18 1.90 5.59
C GLU A 66 -18.27 3.23 4.84
N GLU A 67 -19.49 3.70 4.56
CA GLU A 67 -19.73 4.96 3.83
C GLU A 67 -19.10 6.17 4.54
N GLU A 68 -19.14 6.19 5.87
CA GLU A 68 -18.55 7.23 6.72
C GLU A 68 -17.02 7.27 6.70
N ASP A 69 -16.36 6.25 6.15
CA ASP A 69 -14.90 6.19 6.02
C ASP A 69 -14.43 6.78 4.67
N LEU A 70 -15.33 6.97 3.70
CA LEU A 70 -15.04 7.41 2.33
C LEU A 70 -14.53 8.87 2.24
N PRO A 71 -13.90 9.27 1.10
CA PRO A 71 -13.41 10.63 0.93
C PRO A 71 -14.53 11.67 1.05
N ILE A 72 -14.37 12.63 1.96
CA ILE A 72 -15.37 13.68 2.20
C ILE A 72 -15.44 14.72 1.06
N ASP A 73 -14.43 14.76 0.21
CA ASP A 73 -14.32 15.67 -0.93
C ASP A 73 -14.94 15.10 -2.22
N GLY A 74 -15.50 13.89 -2.17
CA GLY A 74 -16.10 13.23 -3.32
C GLY A 74 -15.09 12.61 -4.30
N SER A 75 -13.81 12.49 -3.92
CA SER A 75 -12.80 11.82 -4.73
C SER A 75 -13.22 10.39 -5.11
N PRO A 76 -12.94 9.95 -6.35
CA PRO A 76 -13.31 8.60 -6.80
C PRO A 76 -12.59 7.52 -5.99
N VAL A 77 -13.28 6.40 -5.75
CA VAL A 77 -12.78 5.28 -4.95
C VAL A 77 -12.88 3.98 -5.76
N VAL A 78 -11.77 3.25 -5.83
CA VAL A 78 -11.73 1.92 -6.45
C VAL A 78 -12.17 0.87 -5.44
N GLN A 79 -13.24 0.14 -5.74
CA GLN A 79 -13.70 -0.99 -4.92
C GLN A 79 -12.84 -2.22 -5.19
N VAL A 80 -12.27 -2.79 -4.12
CA VAL A 80 -11.26 -3.85 -4.22
C VAL A 80 -11.55 -5.01 -3.27
N ASP A 81 -10.98 -6.16 -3.59
CA ASP A 81 -11.30 -7.43 -2.92
C ASP A 81 -10.35 -7.82 -1.79
N ARG A 82 -9.39 -6.93 -1.43
CA ARG A 82 -8.48 -7.10 -0.30
C ARG A 82 -9.18 -7.02 1.05
N GLY A 83 -8.51 -7.56 2.08
CA GLY A 83 -8.87 -7.30 3.47
C GLY A 83 -8.68 -5.83 3.86
N GLY A 84 -9.22 -5.46 5.02
CA GLY A 84 -9.20 -4.10 5.53
C GLY A 84 -10.30 -3.20 4.97
N LYS A 85 -10.24 -1.93 5.33
CA LYS A 85 -11.16 -0.87 4.91
C LYS A 85 -10.51 0.03 3.83
N ILE A 86 -10.90 1.29 3.76
CA ILE A 86 -10.33 2.30 2.86
C ILE A 86 -8.88 2.63 3.20
N THR A 87 -8.10 2.92 2.16
CA THR A 87 -6.76 3.53 2.26
C THR A 87 -6.52 4.42 1.04
N TRP A 88 -5.44 5.18 1.09
CA TRP A 88 -4.90 5.96 -0.02
C TRP A 88 -3.53 5.41 -0.45
N HIS A 89 -3.28 5.48 -1.76
CA HIS A 89 -1.97 5.29 -2.38
C HIS A 89 -1.65 6.48 -3.27
N GLY A 90 -0.37 6.83 -3.40
CA GLY A 90 0.07 7.91 -4.27
C GLY A 90 1.59 7.99 -4.37
N PRO A 91 2.11 8.94 -5.17
CA PRO A 91 3.55 9.19 -5.25
C PRO A 91 4.14 9.48 -3.87
N GLY A 92 5.30 8.89 -3.59
CA GLY A 92 5.95 8.99 -2.28
C GLY A 92 5.53 7.94 -1.25
N GLN A 93 4.73 6.96 -1.67
CA GLN A 93 4.38 5.77 -0.89
C GLN A 93 4.86 4.52 -1.64
N LEU A 94 5.74 3.73 -1.03
CA LEU A 94 6.14 2.44 -1.58
C LEU A 94 4.99 1.46 -1.43
N VAL A 95 4.54 0.87 -2.52
CA VAL A 95 3.57 -0.22 -2.54
C VAL A 95 4.29 -1.52 -2.89
N GLY A 96 4.01 -2.57 -2.11
CA GLY A 96 4.58 -3.89 -2.31
C GLY A 96 3.47 -4.94 -2.46
N TYR A 97 3.53 -5.71 -3.55
CA TYR A 97 2.63 -6.84 -3.81
C TYR A 97 3.42 -8.15 -3.86
N PRO A 98 3.60 -8.86 -2.73
CA PRO A 98 4.14 -10.21 -2.74
C PRO A 98 3.06 -11.18 -3.21
N ILE A 99 3.22 -11.68 -4.44
CA ILE A 99 2.38 -12.70 -5.07
C ILE A 99 3.02 -14.07 -4.85
N ILE A 100 2.65 -14.69 -3.73
CA ILE A 100 3.39 -15.81 -3.14
C ILE A 100 2.45 -17.00 -2.94
N ARG A 101 2.86 -18.19 -3.39
CA ARG A 101 2.17 -19.43 -3.01
C ARG A 101 2.54 -19.81 -1.57
N LEU A 102 1.55 -19.85 -0.69
CA LEU A 102 1.76 -20.08 0.74
C LEU A 102 1.90 -21.57 1.08
N ALA A 103 2.66 -21.88 2.12
CA ALA A 103 2.78 -23.21 2.68
C ALA A 103 1.42 -23.73 3.21
N GLU A 104 1.24 -25.04 3.18
CA GLU A 104 0.05 -25.70 3.74
C GLU A 104 0.30 -26.25 5.16
N PRO A 105 -0.68 -26.13 6.08
CA PRO A 105 -1.94 -25.40 5.95
C PRO A 105 -1.71 -23.87 5.90
N VAL A 106 -2.53 -23.17 5.12
CA VAL A 106 -2.41 -21.71 4.93
C VAL A 106 -2.66 -20.98 6.25
N ASP A 107 -1.70 -20.15 6.66
CA ASP A 107 -1.81 -19.26 7.82
C ASP A 107 -1.65 -17.80 7.39
N VAL A 108 -2.78 -17.14 7.14
CA VAL A 108 -2.82 -15.74 6.69
C VAL A 108 -2.33 -14.79 7.78
N VAL A 109 -2.57 -15.11 9.04
CA VAL A 109 -2.15 -14.25 10.17
C VAL A 109 -0.63 -14.26 10.27
N GLN A 110 -0.01 -15.43 10.22
CA GLN A 110 1.46 -15.54 10.21
C GLN A 110 2.08 -14.87 8.99
N TYR A 111 1.45 -15.00 7.81
CA TYR A 111 1.89 -14.27 6.61
C TYR A 111 1.88 -12.75 6.83
N VAL A 112 0.80 -12.20 7.38
CA VAL A 112 0.71 -10.76 7.72
C VAL A 112 1.77 -10.39 8.77
N ARG A 113 1.97 -11.20 9.82
CA ARG A 113 3.00 -10.94 10.83
C ARG A 113 4.41 -10.89 10.22
N ARG A 114 4.71 -11.71 9.22
CA ARG A 114 6.00 -11.67 8.50
C ARG A 114 6.18 -10.38 7.69
N LEU A 115 5.12 -9.90 7.03
CA LEU A 115 5.18 -8.59 6.35
C LEU A 115 5.37 -7.46 7.37
N GLU A 116 4.69 -7.49 8.52
CA GLU A 116 4.93 -6.54 9.61
C GLU A 116 6.38 -6.62 10.11
N GLU A 117 6.94 -7.82 10.27
CA GLU A 117 8.31 -8.03 10.78
C GLU A 117 9.34 -7.43 9.82
N ALA A 118 9.18 -7.67 8.52
CA ALA A 118 10.05 -7.10 7.49
C ALA A 118 10.10 -5.57 7.59
N LEU A 119 8.93 -4.93 7.68
CA LEU A 119 8.83 -3.48 7.76
C LEU A 119 9.31 -2.93 9.12
N ILE A 120 9.08 -3.66 10.23
CA ILE A 120 9.62 -3.33 11.55
C ILE A 120 11.15 -3.36 11.53
N SER A 121 11.76 -4.39 10.94
CA SER A 121 13.22 -4.49 10.80
C SER A 121 13.77 -3.29 10.03
N VAL A 122 13.19 -2.94 8.88
CA VAL A 122 13.63 -1.77 8.09
C VAL A 122 13.52 -0.48 8.89
N CYS A 123 12.41 -0.25 9.60
CA CYS A 123 12.25 0.92 10.45
C CYS A 123 13.28 0.97 11.59
N THR A 124 13.55 -0.18 12.21
CA THR A 124 14.49 -0.31 13.33
C THR A 124 15.92 -0.02 12.88
N ASP A 125 16.31 -0.52 11.70
CA ASP A 125 17.63 -0.26 11.10
C ASP A 125 17.80 1.22 10.73
N LEU A 126 16.71 1.94 10.43
CA LEU A 126 16.69 3.39 10.24
C LEU A 126 16.68 4.19 11.56
N GLY A 127 16.59 3.53 12.70
CA GLY A 127 16.60 4.15 14.04
C GLY A 127 15.23 4.51 14.59
N LEU A 128 14.13 4.02 14.00
CA LEU A 128 12.79 4.25 14.51
C LEU A 128 12.35 3.14 15.48
N THR A 129 11.71 3.53 16.57
CA THR A 129 10.99 2.59 17.44
C THR A 129 9.58 2.38 16.88
N VAL A 130 9.34 1.18 16.34
CA VAL A 130 8.05 0.79 15.76
C VAL A 130 7.62 -0.59 16.26
N GLY A 131 6.37 -0.95 15.98
CA GLY A 131 5.83 -2.24 16.35
C GLY A 131 4.42 -2.46 15.84
N ARG A 132 3.71 -3.35 16.53
CA ARG A 132 2.35 -3.80 16.23
C ARG A 132 1.41 -3.27 17.29
N VAL A 133 0.25 -2.82 16.86
CA VAL A 133 -0.85 -2.53 17.78
C VAL A 133 -1.86 -3.66 17.67
N GLU A 134 -2.18 -4.31 18.79
CA GLU A 134 -3.10 -5.45 18.82
C GLU A 134 -4.41 -5.10 18.11
N GLY A 135 -4.95 -6.00 17.28
CA GLY A 135 -6.14 -5.77 16.47
C GLY A 135 -6.03 -4.73 15.33
N ARG A 136 -4.87 -4.11 15.09
CA ARG A 136 -4.63 -3.11 14.05
C ARG A 136 -3.46 -3.50 13.15
N SER A 137 -3.74 -4.23 12.06
CA SER A 137 -2.68 -4.67 11.12
C SER A 137 -1.86 -3.50 10.57
N GLY A 138 -0.58 -3.75 10.33
CA GLY A 138 0.39 -2.78 9.86
C GLY A 138 1.44 -2.43 10.89
N VAL A 139 2.30 -1.47 10.56
CA VAL A 139 3.40 -1.03 11.41
C VAL A 139 3.12 0.36 11.96
N TRP A 140 3.36 0.52 13.25
CA TRP A 140 2.96 1.69 14.03
C TRP A 140 4.15 2.23 14.80
N LEU A 141 4.16 3.55 15.01
CA LEU A 141 4.97 4.18 16.04
C LEU A 141 4.11 4.36 17.30
N PRO A 142 4.70 4.21 18.50
CA PRO A 142 3.99 4.41 19.74
C PRO A 142 3.54 5.87 19.90
N ALA A 143 2.51 6.07 20.71
CA ALA A 143 2.09 7.40 21.14
C ALA A 143 3.23 8.11 21.89
N ASN A 144 3.23 9.44 21.84
CA ASN A 144 4.10 10.29 22.63
C ASN A 144 3.30 11.48 23.17
N ASP A 145 3.96 12.41 23.86
CA ASP A 145 3.29 13.55 24.51
C ASP A 145 2.48 14.44 23.54
N TRP A 146 2.76 14.36 22.24
CA TRP A 146 2.24 15.27 21.22
C TRP A 146 1.34 14.57 20.18
N SER A 147 1.36 13.24 20.12
CA SER A 147 0.66 12.48 19.09
C SER A 147 0.21 11.11 19.60
N PRO A 148 -0.96 10.63 19.15
CA PRO A 148 -1.34 9.25 19.40
C PRO A 148 -0.37 8.30 18.65
N GLU A 149 -0.58 7.00 18.83
CA GLU A 149 0.02 6.01 17.94
C GLU A 149 -0.27 6.37 16.48
N ARG A 150 0.71 6.15 15.60
CA ARG A 150 0.63 6.59 14.22
C ARG A 150 1.12 5.50 13.28
N LYS A 151 0.30 5.18 12.29
CA LYS A 151 0.59 4.13 11.31
C LYS A 151 1.59 4.65 10.28
N ILE A 152 2.67 3.91 10.07
CA ILE A 152 3.66 4.21 9.03
C ILE A 152 3.54 3.28 7.82
N ALA A 153 3.00 2.07 8.02
CA ALA A 153 2.70 1.14 6.95
C ALA A 153 1.35 0.43 7.14
N ALA A 154 0.60 0.30 6.06
CA ALA A 154 -0.65 -0.46 6.01
C ALA A 154 -0.40 -1.83 5.37
N ILE A 155 -1.09 -2.86 5.86
CA ILE A 155 -1.06 -4.21 5.28
C ILE A 155 -2.49 -4.69 5.08
N GLY A 156 -2.79 -5.07 3.85
CA GLY A 156 -4.07 -5.57 3.41
C GLY A 156 -3.87 -6.60 2.32
N VAL A 157 -4.07 -7.87 2.67
CA VAL A 157 -3.82 -9.01 1.79
C VAL A 157 -5.12 -9.76 1.46
N ARG A 158 -5.08 -10.56 0.41
CA ARG A 158 -6.07 -11.59 0.10
C ARG A 158 -5.34 -12.88 -0.22
N VAL A 159 -5.85 -14.03 0.22
CA VAL A 159 -5.38 -15.33 -0.27
C VAL A 159 -6.47 -15.97 -1.12
N GLN A 160 -6.10 -16.44 -2.30
CA GLN A 160 -6.99 -17.12 -3.23
C GLN A 160 -6.25 -18.32 -3.85
N ARG A 161 -6.87 -19.51 -3.82
CA ARG A 161 -6.26 -20.76 -4.31
C ARG A 161 -4.83 -21.01 -3.74
N GLY A 162 -4.60 -20.64 -2.48
CA GLY A 162 -3.30 -20.78 -1.81
C GLY A 162 -2.25 -19.71 -2.17
N VAL A 163 -2.58 -18.74 -3.03
CA VAL A 163 -1.67 -17.66 -3.43
C VAL A 163 -2.11 -16.34 -2.79
N ALA A 164 -1.15 -15.61 -2.21
CA ALA A 164 -1.36 -14.27 -1.67
C ALA A 164 -1.41 -13.21 -2.79
N LEU A 165 -2.28 -12.22 -2.64
CA LEU A 165 -2.43 -11.04 -3.49
C LEU A 165 -2.53 -9.78 -2.62
N HIS A 166 -2.41 -8.61 -3.26
CA HIS A 166 -2.23 -7.32 -2.60
C HIS A 166 -0.97 -7.37 -1.73
N GLY A 167 -0.94 -6.70 -0.59
CA GLY A 167 0.28 -6.66 0.20
C GLY A 167 0.27 -5.51 1.18
N LEU A 168 1.22 -4.59 0.96
CA LEU A 168 1.53 -3.51 1.88
C LEU A 168 1.69 -2.17 1.16
N SER A 169 1.52 -1.10 1.91
CA SER A 169 1.98 0.22 1.54
C SER A 169 2.75 0.86 2.68
N PHE A 170 3.86 1.52 2.36
CA PHE A 170 4.81 2.09 3.31
C PHE A 170 5.04 3.56 2.97
N ASN A 171 4.71 4.43 3.91
CA ASN A 171 4.73 5.87 3.72
C ASN A 171 6.17 6.42 3.80
N CYS A 172 6.77 6.76 2.65
CA CYS A 172 8.14 7.26 2.60
C CYS A 172 8.19 8.78 2.82
N ASN A 173 7.56 9.55 1.94
CA ASN A 173 7.57 11.02 2.01
C ASN A 173 6.23 11.72 1.73
N SER A 174 5.15 11.01 1.37
CA SER A 174 3.81 11.61 1.19
C SER A 174 2.72 10.98 2.07
N MET A 175 1.73 11.80 2.41
CA MET A 175 0.47 11.40 3.06
C MET A 175 -0.73 12.18 2.52
N ASP A 176 -0.62 12.76 1.34
CA ASP A 176 -1.47 13.87 0.91
C ASP A 176 -2.96 13.49 0.84
N GLY A 177 -3.27 12.23 0.50
CA GLY A 177 -4.65 11.75 0.46
C GLY A 177 -5.25 11.32 1.80
N PHE A 178 -4.47 11.19 2.89
CA PHE A 178 -5.04 10.68 4.15
C PHE A 178 -5.99 11.68 4.82
N GLY A 179 -5.88 12.97 4.52
CA GLY A 179 -6.75 14.00 5.13
C GLY A 179 -8.20 13.96 4.68
N ALA A 180 -8.52 13.28 3.57
CA ALA A 180 -9.89 13.21 3.05
C ALA A 180 -10.69 12.01 3.58
N ILE A 181 -10.03 11.01 4.18
CA ILE A 181 -10.64 9.71 4.56
C ILE A 181 -10.52 9.43 6.06
N VAL A 182 -11.24 8.43 6.55
CA VAL A 182 -10.94 7.78 7.84
C VAL A 182 -10.10 6.53 7.56
N PRO A 183 -8.75 6.61 7.60
CA PRO A 183 -7.90 5.52 7.15
C PRO A 183 -8.10 4.27 8.00
N CYS A 184 -8.34 3.13 7.35
CA CYS A 184 -8.65 1.87 8.01
C CYS A 184 -9.86 1.92 8.97
N GLY A 185 -10.69 2.99 8.94
CA GLY A 185 -11.77 3.23 9.91
C GLY A 185 -11.29 3.54 11.33
N ILE A 186 -10.05 4.01 11.48
CA ILE A 186 -9.43 4.30 12.78
C ILE A 186 -9.46 5.82 12.98
N ARG A 187 -10.24 6.28 13.96
CA ARG A 187 -10.44 7.72 14.26
C ARG A 187 -9.55 8.23 15.39
N ASP A 188 -8.98 7.33 16.18
CA ASP A 188 -8.23 7.59 17.42
C ASP A 188 -6.71 7.41 17.27
N ALA A 189 -6.21 7.40 16.03
CA ALA A 189 -4.79 7.25 15.72
C ALA A 189 -4.37 8.08 14.51
N GLY A 190 -3.07 8.34 14.40
CA GLY A 190 -2.49 9.08 13.29
C GLY A 190 -2.01 8.20 12.14
N VAL A 191 -1.56 8.86 11.08
CA VAL A 191 -0.71 8.30 10.01
C VAL A 191 0.56 9.14 9.95
N THR A 192 1.69 8.53 9.63
CA THR A 192 2.98 9.24 9.47
C THR A 192 3.78 8.73 8.26
N THR A 193 4.92 9.37 7.99
CA THR A 193 5.91 8.99 6.97
C THR A 193 7.29 8.81 7.58
N LEU A 194 8.15 8.04 6.93
CA LEU A 194 9.58 7.96 7.28
C LEU A 194 10.23 9.35 7.29
N THR A 195 9.90 10.18 6.31
CA THR A 195 10.44 11.54 6.20
C THR A 195 10.12 12.40 7.43
N ARG A 196 8.88 12.33 7.94
CA ARG A 196 8.48 13.08 9.14
C ARG A 196 9.18 12.56 10.39
N GLU A 197 9.24 11.23 10.54
CA GLU A 197 9.80 10.61 11.75
C GLU A 197 11.32 10.69 11.84
N LEU A 198 12.02 10.73 10.70
CA LEU A 198 13.48 10.82 10.65
C LEU A 198 14.00 12.26 10.52
N GLY A 199 13.11 13.23 10.30
CA GLY A 199 13.47 14.65 10.16
C GLY A 199 14.32 14.96 8.92
N ARG A 200 14.33 14.08 7.93
CA ARG A 200 15.01 14.24 6.63
C ARG A 200 14.17 13.62 5.52
N GLU A 201 14.41 14.02 4.28
CA GLU A 201 13.77 13.35 3.15
C GLU A 201 14.19 11.87 3.06
N VAL A 202 13.19 11.00 2.90
CA VAL A 202 13.32 9.56 2.71
C VAL A 202 12.44 9.16 1.54
N THR A 203 13.06 8.79 0.42
CA THR A 203 12.35 8.53 -0.83
C THR A 203 11.95 7.06 -0.98
N VAL A 204 11.01 6.78 -1.88
CA VAL A 204 10.67 5.39 -2.25
C VAL A 204 11.88 4.65 -2.80
N ALA A 205 12.71 5.33 -3.61
CA ALA A 205 13.92 4.72 -4.18
C ALA A 205 14.94 4.28 -3.12
N GLU A 206 15.09 5.04 -2.03
CA GLU A 206 15.96 4.69 -0.91
C GLU A 206 15.47 3.44 -0.16
N ILE A 207 14.16 3.33 0.04
CA ILE A 207 13.56 2.31 0.91
C ILE A 207 13.28 1.00 0.16
N LYS A 208 13.03 1.07 -1.14
CA LYS A 208 12.69 -0.07 -2.00
C LYS A 208 13.65 -1.28 -1.85
N PRO A 209 14.99 -1.13 -1.96
CA PRO A 209 15.88 -2.29 -1.82
C PRO A 209 15.90 -2.88 -0.40
N LEU A 210 15.76 -2.05 0.64
CA LEU A 210 15.74 -2.50 2.03
C LEU A 210 14.48 -3.33 2.31
N VAL A 211 13.33 -2.85 1.82
CA VAL A 211 12.05 -3.55 1.96
C VAL A 211 12.03 -4.84 1.15
N ALA A 212 12.61 -4.84 -0.06
CA ALA A 212 12.73 -6.06 -0.86
C ALA A 212 13.47 -7.17 -0.11
N ASP A 213 14.67 -6.89 0.40
CA ASP A 213 15.48 -7.84 1.16
C ASP A 213 14.74 -8.33 2.41
N ALA A 214 14.19 -7.41 3.19
CA ALA A 214 13.51 -7.73 4.43
C ALA A 214 12.27 -8.62 4.20
N ILE A 215 11.48 -8.37 3.15
CA ILE A 215 10.32 -9.21 2.79
C ILE A 215 10.79 -10.60 2.39
N VAL A 216 11.81 -10.73 1.53
CA VAL A 216 12.31 -12.04 1.10
C VAL A 216 12.77 -12.85 2.32
N ARG A 217 13.63 -12.26 3.18
CA ARG A 217 14.12 -12.90 4.40
C ARG A 217 12.99 -13.28 5.35
N ALA A 218 12.00 -12.40 5.54
CA ALA A 218 10.85 -12.69 6.39
C ALA A 218 10.00 -13.85 5.83
N LEU A 219 9.80 -13.92 4.52
CA LEU A 219 9.00 -14.98 3.91
C LEU A 219 9.75 -16.33 3.85
N ASP A 220 11.07 -16.31 3.72
CA ASP A 220 11.92 -17.50 3.74
C ASP A 220 12.17 -18.05 5.16
N GLY A 221 11.88 -17.25 6.19
CA GLY A 221 12.06 -17.60 7.61
C GLY A 221 13.40 -17.19 8.21
N ASP A 222 14.24 -16.50 7.42
CA ASP A 222 15.57 -16.03 7.80
C ASP A 222 15.53 -14.74 8.64
N LEU A 223 14.38 -14.05 8.65
CA LEU A 223 14.04 -13.03 9.63
C LEU A 223 12.92 -13.58 10.53
N PRO A 224 13.23 -13.98 11.79
CA PRO A 224 12.24 -14.58 12.68
C PRO A 224 11.23 -13.53 13.16
N VAL A 225 9.96 -13.90 13.18
CA VAL A 225 8.91 -13.06 13.77
C VAL A 225 9.12 -12.98 15.29
N SER A 226 9.20 -11.76 15.81
CA SER A 226 9.41 -11.47 17.23
C SER A 226 8.28 -10.60 17.79
N ASP A 227 8.17 -10.53 19.12
CA ASP A 227 7.19 -9.68 19.77
C ASP A 227 7.63 -8.22 19.72
N HIS A 228 6.75 -7.36 19.22
CA HIS A 228 6.98 -5.91 19.04
C HIS A 228 5.72 -5.14 19.42
N ASP A 229 5.16 -5.42 20.60
CA ASP A 229 3.86 -4.87 20.99
C ASP A 229 3.95 -3.40 21.41
N ILE A 230 3.09 -2.58 20.81
CA ILE A 230 2.84 -1.21 21.20
C ILE A 230 1.55 -1.16 21.99
N ALA A 231 1.63 -0.62 23.21
CA ALA A 231 0.47 -0.36 24.03
C ALA A 231 -0.43 0.68 23.35
N ARG A 232 -1.73 0.38 23.26
CA ARG A 232 -2.71 1.37 22.79
C ARG A 232 -2.79 2.50 23.80
N ALA A 233 -2.64 3.73 23.33
CA ALA A 233 -2.89 4.89 24.18
C ALA A 233 -4.37 4.91 24.55
N THR A 234 -4.71 4.65 25.82
CA THR A 234 -6.07 4.87 26.30
C THR A 234 -6.31 6.38 26.33
N VAL A 235 -7.27 6.87 25.54
CA VAL A 235 -7.79 8.23 25.74
C VAL A 235 -8.35 8.27 27.15
N ARG A 236 -7.67 8.99 28.06
CA ARG A 236 -8.21 9.25 29.38
C ARG A 236 -9.52 10.04 29.17
N PRO A 237 -10.68 9.57 29.65
CA PRO A 237 -11.89 10.40 29.61
C PRO A 237 -11.59 11.73 30.29
N PRO A 238 -12.13 12.87 29.79
CA PRO A 238 -11.94 14.14 30.45
C PRO A 238 -12.28 13.98 31.93
N ALA A 239 -11.38 14.45 32.80
CA ALA A 239 -11.60 14.38 34.24
C ALA A 239 -12.97 15.00 34.54
N GLU A 240 -13.81 14.27 35.29
CA GLU A 240 -15.07 14.83 35.76
C GLU A 240 -14.80 16.21 36.38
N PRO A 241 -15.60 17.23 36.04
CA PRO A 241 -15.41 18.54 36.61
C PRO A 241 -15.45 18.42 38.13
N ASN A 242 -14.40 18.90 38.79
CA ASN A 242 -14.31 18.92 40.24
C ASN A 242 -15.57 19.60 40.79
N PRO A 243 -16.32 18.99 41.74
CA PRO A 243 -17.53 19.57 42.31
C PRO A 243 -17.30 20.96 42.93
N ALA A 244 -16.05 21.30 43.29
CA ALA A 244 -15.69 22.64 43.76
C ALA A 244 -15.76 23.74 42.69
N THR A 245 -15.64 23.40 41.40
CA THR A 245 -15.77 24.34 40.27
C THR A 245 -17.21 24.56 39.81
N ALA A 246 -18.11 23.59 40.03
CA ALA A 246 -19.53 23.72 39.70
C ALA A 246 -20.28 24.63 40.68
N ALA A 247 -19.86 24.67 41.95
CA ALA A 247 -20.49 25.50 42.98
C ALA A 247 -20.22 27.02 42.81
N LYS A 248 -19.23 27.42 42.01
CA LYS A 248 -18.87 28.85 41.80
C LYS A 248 -19.56 29.51 40.61
N ALA A 249 -20.25 28.73 39.76
CA ALA A 249 -20.97 29.23 38.59
C ALA A 249 -22.46 29.49 38.85
N ALA A 250 -23.00 29.07 40.00
CA ALA A 250 -24.42 29.20 40.33
C ALA A 250 -24.79 30.48 41.13
N ASP A 251 -23.80 31.25 41.60
CA ASP A 251 -24.04 32.36 42.56
C ASP A 251 -23.87 33.77 41.94
N GLY A 252 -23.92 33.87 40.60
CA GLY A 252 -23.61 35.11 39.87
C GLY A 252 -24.74 35.74 39.05
N ALA A 253 -25.97 35.21 39.09
CA ALA A 253 -27.06 35.68 38.23
C ALA A 253 -28.28 36.15 39.03
N ALA A 254 -28.23 37.37 39.58
CA ALA A 254 -29.42 38.11 40.00
C ALA A 254 -29.21 39.63 39.92
N GLY A 255 -30.02 40.29 39.08
CA GLY A 255 -30.20 41.75 39.00
C GLY A 255 -29.40 42.41 37.86
N THR A 256 -29.93 43.25 36.98
CA THR A 256 -31.23 43.94 36.88
C THR A 256 -31.45 44.36 35.43
N SER A 257 -32.70 44.36 34.99
CA SER A 257 -33.22 44.93 33.74
C SER A 257 -33.05 46.45 33.68
N ASP A 258 -32.72 47.00 32.51
CA ASP A 258 -33.37 48.23 32.06
C ASP A 258 -33.36 48.37 30.54
N ALA A 259 -34.48 48.89 30.03
CA ALA A 259 -34.79 49.05 28.61
C ALA A 259 -34.51 50.49 28.16
N ALA A 260 -33.96 50.67 26.96
CA ALA A 260 -34.10 51.93 26.22
C ALA A 260 -33.94 51.71 24.71
N ALA A 261 -34.80 52.40 23.96
CA ALA A 261 -35.11 52.21 22.56
C ALA A 261 -34.21 53.01 21.58
N ALA A 262 -34.18 52.49 20.36
CA ALA A 262 -34.14 53.17 19.05
C ALA A 262 -33.10 54.27 18.75
N LYS A 263 -32.29 54.03 17.71
CA LYS A 263 -32.26 54.92 16.54
C LYS A 263 -31.67 54.24 15.29
N ALA A 264 -32.44 54.27 14.22
CA ALA A 264 -32.01 53.97 12.86
C ALA A 264 -31.18 55.13 12.30
N VAL A 265 -30.14 54.83 11.53
CA VAL A 265 -29.64 55.69 10.45
C VAL A 265 -29.29 54.79 9.26
N ASP A 266 -30.04 55.05 8.19
CA ASP A 266 -29.85 54.67 6.80
C ASP A 266 -28.67 55.46 6.20
N THR A 267 -27.78 54.76 5.49
CA THR A 267 -27.10 55.33 4.31
C THR A 267 -26.82 54.22 3.29
N THR A 268 -27.75 54.13 2.34
CA THR A 268 -27.52 53.82 0.92
C THR A 268 -26.14 54.24 0.36
N SER A 269 -25.49 53.34 -0.40
CA SER A 269 -25.10 53.57 -1.81
C SER A 269 -24.33 52.37 -2.39
N ALA A 270 -24.92 51.74 -3.40
CA ALA A 270 -24.24 50.96 -4.45
C ALA A 270 -24.37 51.79 -5.77
N PRO A 271 -23.99 51.33 -6.98
CA PRO A 271 -22.88 50.48 -7.45
C PRO A 271 -22.17 51.07 -8.71
N ALA A 272 -21.07 50.47 -9.20
CA ALA A 272 -20.65 50.51 -10.63
C ALA A 272 -19.63 49.36 -10.88
N LYS A 273 -19.93 48.34 -11.69
CA LYS A 273 -19.74 48.20 -13.18
C LYS A 273 -18.27 48.39 -13.64
N ALA A 274 -17.70 47.68 -14.60
CA ALA A 274 -17.98 46.47 -15.38
C ALA A 274 -16.75 46.22 -16.31
N ALA A 275 -16.61 44.98 -16.81
CA ALA A 275 -15.94 44.55 -18.06
C ALA A 275 -14.39 44.66 -18.19
N GLU A 276 -13.74 43.53 -18.47
CA GLU A 276 -13.26 43.17 -19.83
C GLU A 276 -12.75 41.71 -19.90
N THR A 277 -13.34 40.95 -20.83
CA THR A 277 -12.74 39.81 -21.56
C THR A 277 -11.91 40.41 -22.71
N SER A 278 -10.83 39.84 -23.28
CA SER A 278 -10.68 38.53 -23.93
C SER A 278 -9.28 38.39 -24.58
N ASP A 279 -8.93 37.13 -24.90
CA ASP A 279 -8.07 36.65 -26.00
C ASP A 279 -6.54 36.79 -25.98
N VAL A 280 -5.87 35.64 -25.84
CA VAL A 280 -4.70 35.28 -26.65
C VAL A 280 -4.94 33.92 -27.28
N THR A 281 -4.91 33.93 -28.60
CA THR A 281 -5.05 32.83 -29.56
C THR A 281 -3.84 31.89 -29.53
N ALA A 282 -4.08 30.59 -29.40
CA ALA A 282 -3.10 29.55 -29.72
C ALA A 282 -3.45 28.94 -31.09
N LYS A 283 -2.48 29.09 -31.99
CA LYS A 283 -2.50 28.74 -33.41
C LYS A 283 -2.42 27.21 -33.58
N ALA A 284 -3.44 26.63 -34.20
CA ALA A 284 -3.35 25.29 -34.78
C ALA A 284 -2.43 25.33 -36.01
N VAL A 285 -1.54 24.35 -36.13
CA VAL A 285 -0.80 24.08 -37.36
C VAL A 285 -1.26 22.72 -37.87
N ASP A 286 -1.89 22.77 -39.04
CA ASP A 286 -2.27 21.67 -39.90
C ASP A 286 -1.01 21.07 -40.57
N SER A 287 -0.92 19.75 -40.60
CA SER A 287 -0.13 19.05 -41.62
C SER A 287 -0.91 17.82 -42.09
N THR A 288 -1.34 17.92 -43.33
CA THR A 288 -2.09 16.99 -44.15
C THR A 288 -1.22 15.82 -44.65
N ALA A 289 -1.78 14.59 -44.54
CA ALA A 289 -1.88 13.43 -45.48
C ALA A 289 -0.81 13.20 -46.61
N PRO A 290 -0.66 11.97 -47.19
CA PRO A 290 -1.66 10.89 -47.26
C PRO A 290 -1.18 9.43 -47.11
N ALA A 291 -2.18 8.56 -46.95
CA ALA A 291 -2.12 7.13 -47.16
C ALA A 291 -1.98 6.78 -48.65
N ALA A 292 -1.29 5.69 -48.95
CA ALA A 292 -1.29 5.04 -50.25
C ALA A 292 -1.78 3.60 -50.13
N ASP A 293 -2.73 3.28 -50.99
CA ASP A 293 -3.34 1.98 -51.26
C ASP A 293 -2.31 0.91 -51.63
N VAL A 294 -2.56 -0.35 -51.23
CA VAL A 294 -2.23 -1.52 -52.06
C VAL A 294 -3.33 -2.57 -51.93
N GLU A 295 -3.80 -3.00 -53.09
CA GLU A 295 -4.91 -3.88 -53.41
C GLU A 295 -4.81 -5.33 -52.90
N ALA A 296 -5.99 -5.97 -52.88
CA ALA A 296 -6.18 -7.41 -52.86
C ALA A 296 -5.81 -8.05 -54.22
N GLY A 297 -5.19 -9.24 -54.16
CA GLY A 297 -4.92 -10.08 -55.33
C GLY A 297 -4.59 -11.50 -54.90
N GLY A 298 -5.39 -12.48 -55.35
CA GLY A 298 -5.40 -13.84 -54.83
C GLY A 298 -4.42 -14.84 -55.48
N ASN A 299 -4.65 -16.11 -55.09
CA ASN A 299 -4.19 -17.38 -55.67
C ASN A 299 -2.74 -17.84 -55.45
N GLY A 300 -2.62 -19.10 -55.00
CA GLY A 300 -1.42 -19.91 -55.22
C GLY A 300 -1.29 -21.11 -54.27
N ALA A 301 -1.55 -22.29 -54.79
CA ALA A 301 -1.53 -23.57 -54.07
C ALA A 301 -0.11 -24.13 -53.82
N ALA A 302 -0.06 -25.06 -52.85
CA ALA A 302 0.81 -26.25 -52.75
C ALA A 302 2.34 -26.06 -52.67
N THR A 303 2.97 -26.60 -51.62
CA THR A 303 3.59 -27.94 -51.62
C THR A 303 4.31 -28.22 -50.30
N SER A 304 4.23 -29.49 -49.90
CA SER A 304 4.94 -30.15 -48.81
C SER A 304 6.46 -30.15 -48.96
N SER A 305 7.21 -30.11 -47.85
CA SER A 305 8.24 -31.13 -47.61
C SER A 305 8.69 -31.17 -46.15
N VAL A 306 8.77 -32.41 -45.68
CA VAL A 306 9.32 -32.90 -44.42
C VAL A 306 10.84 -32.68 -44.38
N SER A 307 11.40 -32.38 -43.21
CA SER A 307 12.76 -32.82 -42.92
C SER A 307 12.96 -33.14 -41.43
N THR A 308 13.50 -34.32 -41.24
CA THR A 308 13.65 -35.17 -40.08
C THR A 308 14.82 -34.76 -39.18
N ALA A 309 14.68 -35.00 -37.88
CA ALA A 309 15.79 -35.11 -36.93
C ALA A 309 16.72 -36.28 -37.29
N PRO A 310 17.93 -36.30 -36.73
CA PRO A 310 18.44 -37.56 -36.21
C PRO A 310 18.93 -37.48 -34.77
N SER A 311 18.61 -38.57 -34.08
CA SER A 311 19.03 -39.02 -32.75
C SER A 311 20.47 -39.54 -32.69
N THR A 312 21.06 -39.37 -31.49
CA THR A 312 22.11 -40.10 -30.72
C THR A 312 22.80 -41.35 -31.32
N PRO A 313 24.04 -41.71 -30.87
CA PRO A 313 24.18 -42.41 -29.59
C PRO A 313 25.45 -42.09 -28.76
N ALA A 314 25.34 -42.36 -27.45
CA ALA A 314 26.44 -42.50 -26.51
C ALA A 314 26.85 -43.98 -26.40
N ALA A 315 28.16 -44.26 -26.27
CA ALA A 315 28.76 -45.28 -25.39
C ALA A 315 30.24 -45.53 -25.76
N ALA A 316 31.14 -45.46 -24.78
CA ALA A 316 32.32 -46.31 -24.68
C ALA A 316 32.85 -46.33 -23.24
N ASP A 317 32.50 -47.40 -22.54
CA ASP A 317 33.16 -47.94 -21.34
C ASP A 317 34.60 -48.37 -21.69
N THR A 318 35.57 -48.00 -20.86
CA THR A 318 36.91 -48.63 -20.86
C THR A 318 37.27 -49.05 -19.44
N ARG A 319 37.06 -50.34 -19.15
CA ARG A 319 37.84 -51.07 -18.13
C ARG A 319 39.16 -51.53 -18.76
N GLY A 320 40.26 -51.27 -18.06
CA GLY A 320 41.60 -51.70 -18.46
C GLY A 320 42.63 -51.60 -17.33
N VAL A 321 42.54 -52.53 -16.38
CA VAL A 321 43.62 -53.23 -15.63
C VAL A 321 45.03 -52.59 -15.61
N ARG A 322 45.58 -52.33 -14.40
CA ARG A 322 46.93 -52.80 -14.02
C ARG A 322 47.16 -52.82 -12.51
N SER A 323 48.02 -53.76 -12.13
CA SER A 323 48.27 -54.36 -10.82
C SER A 323 49.56 -53.82 -10.17
N MET A 324 49.76 -54.18 -8.90
CA MET A 324 51.02 -54.21 -8.11
C MET A 324 51.62 -52.88 -7.61
N LYS A 325 51.37 -52.55 -6.34
CA LYS A 325 52.26 -52.78 -5.18
C LYS A 325 51.59 -52.32 -3.89
#